data_AF-A0A3G5U548-F1
#
_entry.id   AF-A0A3G5U548-F1
#
_cell.length_a   1.000
_cell.length_b   1.000
_cell.length_c   1.000
_cell.angle_alpha   90.00
_cell.angle_beta   90.00
_cell.angle_gamma   90.00
#
_symmetry.space_group_name_H-M   'P 1'
#
loop_
_entity.id
_entity.type
_entity.pdbx_description
1 polymer ?
#
loop_
_entity_poly.entity_id
_entity_poly.type
_entity_poly.pdbx_seq_one_letter_code
_entity_poly.pdbx_strand_id
1 'polypeptide(L)' 'MLTQKDQLRNLVERTELINDISIIALYLLEDEYYTKEMAAGALIEIINKDFECDFEKIR' A
#
# COMPACT_ATOMS: atom_id res chain seq x y z
N MET A 1 -3.64 21.97 -12.92
CA MET A 1 -4.83 21.08 -12.98
C MET A 1 -4.33 19.69 -13.29
N LEU A 2 -4.67 18.71 -12.46
CA LEU A 2 -4.41 17.30 -12.79
C LEU A 2 -5.31 16.92 -13.97
N THR A 3 -4.77 16.15 -14.92
CA THR A 3 -5.58 15.63 -16.03
C THR A 3 -6.52 14.55 -15.51
N GLN A 4 -7.60 14.25 -16.23
CA GLN A 4 -8.48 13.11 -15.91
C GLN A 4 -7.70 11.79 -15.80
N LYS A 5 -6.64 11.64 -16.60
CA LYS A 5 -5.72 10.51 -16.56
C LYS A 5 -4.94 10.45 -15.24
N ASP A 6 -4.44 11.59 -14.76
CA ASP A 6 -3.69 11.65 -13.48
C ASP A 6 -4.61 11.35 -12.29
N GLN A 7 -5.86 11.80 -12.35
CA GLN A 7 -6.87 11.50 -11.34
C GLN A 7 -7.23 10.00 -11.30
N LEU A 8 -7.42 9.38 -12.47
CA LEU A 8 -7.67 7.93 -12.56
C LEU A 8 -6.48 7.12 -12.07
N ARG A 9 -5.26 7.53 -12.41
CA ARG A 9 -4.04 6.87 -11.91
C ARG A 9 -3.96 6.93 -10.39
N ASN A 10 -4.17 8.11 -9.80
CA ASN A 10 -4.15 8.28 -8.36
C ASN A 10 -5.23 7.42 -7.66
N LEU A 11 -6.42 7.31 -8.27
CA LEU A 11 -7.48 6.46 -7.75
C LEU A 11 -7.09 4.97 -7.73
N VAL A 12 -6.46 4.48 -8.80
CA VAL A 12 -5.96 3.10 -8.87
C VAL A 12 -4.89 2.87 -7.81
N GLU A 13 -3.87 3.73 -7.74
CA GLU A 13 -2.77 3.63 -6.76
C GLU A 13 -3.33 3.60 -5.32
N ARG A 14 -4.32 4.45 -4.99
CA ARG A 14 -4.98 4.43 -3.66
C ARG A 14 -5.81 3.19 -3.40
N THR A 15 -6.43 2.62 -4.43
CA THR A 15 -7.24 1.39 -4.28
C THR A 15 -6.35 0.19 -3.99
N GLU A 16 -5.20 0.10 -4.65
CA GLU A 16 -4.19 -0.93 -4.38
C GLU A 16 -3.65 -0.83 -2.95
N LEU A 17 -3.31 0.37 -2.48
CA LEU A 17 -2.88 0.60 -1.11
C LEU A 17 -3.93 0.14 -0.07
N ILE A 18 -5.21 0.50 -0.28
CA ILE A 18 -6.30 0.10 0.61
C ILE A 18 -6.47 -1.42 0.61
N ASN A 19 -6.34 -2.06 -0.55
CA ASN A 19 -6.43 -3.51 -0.68
C ASN A 19 -5.31 -4.21 0.12
N ASP A 20 -4.07 -3.76 -0.02
CA ASP A 20 -2.92 -4.35 0.66
C ASP A 20 -3.04 -4.21 2.19
N ILE A 21 -3.49 -3.05 2.69
CA ILE A 21 -3.78 -2.84 4.12
C ILE A 21 -4.91 -3.76 4.61
N SER A 22 -5.94 -3.96 3.78
CA SER A 22 -7.09 -4.80 4.13
C SER A 22 -6.71 -6.28 4.27
N ILE A 23 -5.75 -6.75 3.46
CA ILE A 23 -5.19 -8.10 3.56
C ILE A 23 -4.42 -8.28 4.87
N ILE A 24 -3.61 -7.29 5.27
CA ILE A 24 -2.89 -7.33 6.56
C ILE A 24 -3.88 -7.38 7.72
N ALA A 25 -4.95 -6.57 7.66
CA ALA A 25 -6.00 -6.59 8.67
C ALA A 25 -6.70 -7.96 8.74
N LEU A 26 -6.97 -8.58 7.59
CA LEU A 26 -7.56 -9.92 7.53
C LEU A 26 -6.65 -10.96 8.19
N TYR A 27 -5.34 -10.96 7.88
CA TYR A 27 -4.40 -11.88 8.51
C TYR A 27 -4.31 -11.68 10.02
N LEU A 28 -4.32 -10.44 10.51
CA LEU A 28 -4.37 -10.18 11.96
C LEU A 28 -5.64 -10.71 12.65
N LEU A 29 -6.76 -10.83 11.91
CA LEU A 29 -8.02 -11.33 12.45
C LEU A 29 -8.15 -12.85 12.36
N GLU A 30 -7.65 -13.46 11.29
CA GLU A 30 -7.94 -14.85 10.93
C GLU A 30 -6.74 -15.80 11.08
N ASP A 31 -5.51 -15.30 11.02
CA ASP A 31 -4.30 -16.12 11.10
C ASP A 31 -3.67 -16.06 12.50
N GLU A 32 -3.76 -17.18 13.22
CA GLU A 32 -3.23 -17.33 14.59
C GLU A 32 -1.69 -17.21 14.68
N TYR A 33 -0.98 -17.37 13.56
CA TYR A 33 0.48 -17.24 13.47
C TYR A 33 0.93 -15.87 12.98
N TYR A 34 0.01 -15.05 12.46
CA TYR A 34 0.33 -13.73 11.93
C TYR A 34 0.39 -12.69 13.05
N THR A 35 1.62 -12.32 13.42
CA THR A 35 1.82 -11.42 14.57
C THR A 35 1.74 -9.95 14.19
N LYS A 36 1.52 -9.10 15.20
CA LYS A 36 1.57 -7.63 15.04
C LYS A 36 2.93 -7.14 14.52
N GLU A 37 4.03 -7.82 14.83
CA GLU A 37 5.37 -7.50 14.33
C GLU A 37 5.48 -7.81 12.83
N MET A 38 4.90 -8.92 12.37
CA MET A 38 4.82 -9.23 10.93
C MET A 38 3.96 -8.19 10.20
N ALA A 39 2.82 -7.81 10.77
CA ALA A 39 1.97 -6.75 10.25
C ALA A 39 2.73 -5.41 10.15
N ALA A 40 3.49 -5.04 11.17
CA ALA A 40 4.31 -3.83 11.16
C ALA A 40 5.37 -3.87 10.06
N GLY A 41 6.03 -5.01 9.86
CA GLY A 41 6.99 -5.21 8.76
C GLY A 41 6.33 -5.04 7.39
N ALA A 42 5.20 -5.70 7.16
CA ALA A 42 4.46 -5.60 5.90
C ALA A 42 3.97 -4.16 5.62
N LEU A 43 3.51 -3.44 6.64
CA LEU A 43 3.14 -2.03 6.49
C LEU A 43 4.33 -1.14 6.11
N ILE A 44 5.51 -1.38 6.68
CA ILE A 44 6.73 -0.64 6.32
C ILE A 44 7.11 -0.92 4.86
N GLU A 45 7.01 -2.17 4.40
CA GLU A 45 7.27 -2.53 3.01
C GLU A 45 6.31 -1.82 2.04
N ILE A 46 5.01 -1.80 2.33
CA ILE A 46 4.00 -1.09 1.54
C ILE A 46 4.32 0.41 1.47
N ILE A 47 4.60 1.03 2.61
CA ILE A 47 4.92 2.46 2.68
C ILE A 47 6.18 2.77 1.87
N ASN A 48 7.22 1.94 2.01
CA ASN A 48 8.48 2.15 1.29
C ASN A 48 8.35 1.92 -0.22
N LYS A 49 7.52 0.96 -0.65
CA LYS A 49 7.21 0.74 -2.07
C LYS A 49 6.55 1.98 -2.69
N ASP A 50 5.66 2.65 -1.97
CA ASP A 50 5.06 3.92 -2.41
C ASP A 50 6.12 5.04 -2.49
N PHE A 51 7.05 5.11 -1.53
CA PHE A 51 8.14 6.09 -1.56
C PHE A 51 9.12 5.86 -2.73
N GLU A 52 9.54 4.62 -2.98
CA GLU A 52 10.45 4.28 -4.08
C GLU A 52 9.82 4.55 -5.46
N CYS A 53 8.52 4.28 -5.61
CA CYS A 53 7.75 4.59 -6.82
C CYS A 53 7.72 6.11 -7.12
N ASP A 54 7.72 6.96 -6.10
CA ASP A 54 7.79 8.41 -6.26
C ASP A 54 9.20 8.92 -6.61
N PHE A 55 10.26 8.26 -6.15
CA PHE A 55 11.64 8.61 -6.51
C PHE A 55 12.01 8.27 -7.95
N GLU A 56 11.51 7.16 -8.51
CA GLU A 56 11.71 6.83 -9.93
C GLU A 56 10.96 7.77 -10.87
N LYS A 57 9.86 8.40 -10.42
CA LYS A 57 9.09 9.37 -11.21
C LYS A 57 9.75 10.76 -11.30
N ILE A 58 10.72 11.07 -10.44
CA ILE A 58 11.42 12.39 -10.38
C ILE A 58 12.73 12.39 -11.19
N ARG A 59 13.21 11.23 -11.63
CA ARG A 59 14.45 11.08 -12.42
C ARG A 59 14.17 11.00 -13.92
#